data_AF-A0A158NE77-F1
#
_entry.id   AF-A0A158NE77-F1
#
_cell.length_a   1.000
_cell.length_b   1.000
_cell.length_c   1.000
_cell.angle_alpha   90.00
_cell.angle_beta   90.00
_cell.angle_gamma   90.00
#
_symmetry.space_group_name_H-M   'P 1'
#
loop_
_entity.id
_entity.type
_entity.pdbx_description
1 polymer ?
#
loop_
_entity_poly.entity_id
_entity_poly.type
_entity_poly.pdbx_seq_one_letter_code
_entity_poly.pdbx_strand_id
1 'polypeptide(L)'
;MAVSVVRYLALLMFCALLQYHYATAQNKTLRDLFNSTSCAKPPYICPHPQIEFYLYTRETQKDPLLLDIRDFNSLWNSKFDKTHPTKIIIHGFGGGRNLAPSTDLRDGKMVISVTTFLYCFNCYI
;
A
#
# COMPACT_ATOMS: atom_id res chain seq x y z
N MET A 1 -15.31 -18.53 45.48
CA MET A 1 -13.93 -18.79 45.00
C MET A 1 -13.88 -18.91 43.47
N ALA A 2 -14.80 -19.65 42.84
CA ALA A 2 -14.88 -19.81 41.38
C ALA A 2 -15.15 -18.51 40.58
N VAL A 3 -15.94 -17.59 41.12
CA VAL A 3 -16.34 -16.34 40.43
C VAL A 3 -15.16 -15.38 40.19
N SER A 4 -14.14 -15.43 41.06
CA SER A 4 -12.94 -14.59 40.94
C SER A 4 -12.01 -15.10 39.83
N VAL A 5 -11.86 -16.43 39.72
CA VAL A 5 -11.03 -17.08 38.70
C VAL A 5 -11.59 -16.84 37.30
N VAL A 6 -12.91 -16.94 37.13
CA VAL A 6 -13.58 -16.69 35.83
C VAL A 6 -13.37 -15.25 35.35
N ARG A 7 -13.45 -14.26 36.25
CA ARG A 7 -13.19 -12.85 35.92
C ARG A 7 -11.73 -12.60 35.53
N TYR A 8 -10.79 -13.26 36.19
CA TYR A 8 -9.37 -13.16 35.89
C TYR A 8 -9.03 -13.73 34.51
N LEU A 9 -9.60 -14.90 34.18
CA LEU A 9 -9.43 -15.53 32.88
C LEU A 9 -10.04 -14.69 31.74
N ALA A 10 -11.20 -14.08 31.97
CA ALA A 10 -11.81 -13.17 31.00
C ALA A 10 -10.96 -11.92 30.74
N LEU A 11 -10.37 -11.33 31.79
CA LEU A 11 -9.45 -10.19 31.66
C LEU A 11 -8.18 -10.54 30.88
N LEU A 12 -7.59 -11.71 31.14
CA LEU A 12 -6.42 -12.19 30.40
C LEU A 12 -6.73 -12.42 28.92
N MET A 13 -7.88 -13.02 28.62
CA MET A 13 -8.35 -13.18 27.24
C MET A 13 -8.57 -11.83 26.55
N PHE A 14 -9.15 -10.86 27.25
CA PHE A 14 -9.35 -9.52 26.69
C PHE A 14 -8.03 -8.79 26.42
N CYS A 15 -7.05 -8.88 27.34
CA CYS A 15 -5.71 -8.34 27.12
C CYS A 15 -4.99 -9.01 25.94
N ALA A 16 -5.12 -10.33 25.78
CA ALA A 16 -4.54 -11.05 24.64
C ALA A 16 -5.16 -10.61 23.30
N LEU A 17 -6.48 -10.38 23.26
CA LEU A 17 -7.17 -9.85 22.08
C LEU A 17 -6.76 -8.42 21.76
N LEU A 18 -6.59 -7.57 22.78
CA LEU A 18 -6.11 -6.19 22.59
C LEU A 18 -4.66 -6.15 22.06
N GLN A 19 -3.79 -7.04 22.54
CA GLN A 19 -2.41 -7.14 22.05
C GLN A 19 -2.34 -7.65 20.60
N TYR A 20 -3.26 -8.52 20.19
CA TYR A 20 -3.31 -9.04 18.81
C TYR A 20 -3.62 -7.95 17.78
N HIS A 21 -4.38 -6.92 18.15
CA HIS A 21 -4.74 -5.82 17.27
C HIS A 21 -3.70 -4.68 17.22
N TYR A 22 -2.56 -4.82 17.90
CA TYR A 22 -1.54 -3.78 17.89
C TYR A 22 -0.75 -3.79 16.57
N ALA A 23 -0.91 -2.73 15.77
CA ALA A 23 -0.11 -2.53 14.57
C ALA A 23 1.37 -2.31 14.94
N THR A 24 2.27 -3.08 14.35
CA THR A 24 3.71 -2.90 14.53
C THR A 24 4.18 -1.64 13.81
N ALA A 25 4.73 -0.69 14.58
CA ALA A 25 5.37 0.49 14.00
C ALA A 25 6.66 0.10 13.26
N GLN A 26 6.90 0.74 12.11
CA GLN A 26 8.15 0.57 11.35
C GLN A 26 9.32 1.19 12.15
N ASN A 27 10.38 0.42 12.42
CA ASN A 27 11.61 0.92 13.04
C ASN A 27 12.43 1.75 12.03
N LYS A 28 12.07 3.03 11.84
CA LYS A 28 12.80 3.96 10.98
C LYS A 28 13.68 4.91 11.79
N THR A 29 14.87 5.19 11.30
CA THR A 29 15.79 6.16 11.90
C THR A 29 15.53 7.57 11.39
N LEU A 30 16.04 8.59 12.09
CA LEU A 30 15.98 9.98 11.59
C LEU A 30 16.73 10.16 10.27
N ARG A 31 17.76 9.35 9.98
CA ARG A 31 18.46 9.41 8.69
C ARG A 31 17.56 8.95 7.54
N ASP A 32 16.68 7.98 7.80
CA ASP A 32 15.71 7.50 6.82
C ASP A 32 14.68 8.59 6.47
N LEU A 33 14.42 9.53 7.41
CA LEU A 33 13.56 10.70 7.19
C LEU A 33 14.13 11.66 6.14
N PHE A 34 15.45 11.85 6.13
CA PHE A 34 16.14 12.80 5.24
C PHE A 34 16.72 12.13 3.99
N ASN A 35 16.43 10.85 3.77
CA ASN A 35 16.91 10.15 2.59
C ASN A 35 16.06 10.51 1.35
N SER A 36 16.54 11.50 0.59
CA SER A 36 15.92 11.99 -0.64
C SER A 36 16.29 11.22 -1.90
N THR A 37 16.97 10.06 -1.81
CA THR A 37 17.25 9.23 -3.01
C THR A 37 15.99 8.76 -3.73
N SER A 38 14.87 8.69 -3.01
CA SER A 38 13.56 8.32 -3.56
C SER A 38 12.87 9.45 -4.35
N CYS A 39 13.39 10.67 -4.30
CA CYS A 39 12.78 11.82 -4.95
C CYS A 39 12.99 11.84 -6.46
N ALA A 40 11.96 12.31 -7.18
CA ALA A 40 12.07 12.58 -8.61
C ALA A 40 13.14 13.64 -8.87
N LYS A 41 14.00 13.35 -9.85
CA LYS A 41 15.04 14.27 -10.30
C LYS A 41 14.58 14.95 -11.59
N PRO A 42 14.97 16.21 -11.82
CA PRO A 42 14.69 16.86 -13.09
C PRO A 42 15.31 16.09 -14.27
N PRO A 43 14.68 16.12 -15.46
CA PRO A 43 13.52 16.94 -15.81
C PRO A 43 12.19 16.32 -15.35
N TYR A 44 11.29 17.15 -14.81
CA TYR A 44 9.95 16.74 -14.35
C TYR A 44 8.97 16.58 -15.53
N ILE A 45 9.29 15.68 -16.45
CA ILE A 45 8.44 15.38 -17.61
C ILE A 45 7.44 14.31 -17.20
N CYS A 46 6.15 14.62 -17.35
CA CYS A 46 5.09 13.67 -17.08
C CYS A 46 4.71 12.94 -18.40
N PRO A 47 4.43 11.62 -18.36
CA PRO A 47 4.54 10.77 -17.19
C PRO A 47 5.98 10.45 -16.80
N HIS A 48 6.28 10.63 -15.52
CA HIS A 48 7.64 10.46 -15.02
C HIS A 48 8.00 8.97 -14.96
N PRO A 49 9.18 8.55 -15.47
CA PRO A 49 9.53 7.13 -15.59
C PRO A 49 9.65 6.38 -14.25
N GLN A 50 9.81 7.11 -13.15
CA GLN A 50 9.82 6.54 -11.79
C GLN A 50 8.42 6.36 -11.18
N ILE A 51 7.35 6.80 -11.85
CA ILE A 51 5.97 6.55 -11.42
C ILE A 51 5.49 5.29 -12.14
N GLU A 52 5.14 4.28 -11.36
CA GLU A 52 4.69 2.99 -11.87
C GLU A 52 3.29 2.66 -11.35
N PHE A 53 2.44 2.14 -12.23
CA PHE A 53 1.07 1.73 -11.90
C PHE A 53 0.99 0.20 -11.93
N TYR A 54 0.63 -0.40 -10.81
CA TYR A 54 0.52 -1.85 -10.67
C TYR A 54 -0.93 -2.26 -10.45
N LEU A 55 -1.46 -3.11 -11.34
CA LEU A 55 -2.78 -3.70 -11.23
C LEU A 55 -2.75 -5.00 -10.42
N TYR A 56 -3.44 -4.96 -9.30
CA TYR A 56 -3.75 -6.08 -8.43
C TYR A 56 -5.20 -6.49 -8.65
N THR A 57 -5.40 -7.74 -9.04
CA THR A 57 -6.69 -8.42 -9.11
C THR A 57 -6.70 -9.53 -8.06
N ARG A 58 -7.78 -10.30 -7.98
CA ARG A 58 -7.80 -11.50 -7.12
C ARG A 58 -6.69 -12.49 -7.49
N GLU A 59 -6.33 -12.57 -8.77
CA GLU A 59 -5.33 -13.52 -9.29
C GLU A 59 -3.90 -12.96 -9.22
N THR A 60 -3.74 -11.65 -9.37
CA THR A 60 -2.44 -10.97 -9.48
C THR A 60 -1.96 -10.36 -8.14
N GLN A 61 -2.44 -10.89 -7.00
CA GLN A 61 -2.03 -10.39 -5.67
C GLN A 61 -0.53 -10.60 -5.39
N LYS A 62 0.02 -11.72 -5.84
CA LYS A 62 1.43 -12.09 -5.66
C LYS A 62 2.32 -11.50 -6.76
N ASP A 63 1.82 -11.50 -7.99
CA ASP A 63 2.52 -11.02 -9.18
C ASP A 63 1.66 -9.98 -9.90
N PRO A 64 1.83 -8.68 -9.60
CA PRO A 64 0.99 -7.62 -10.17
C PRO A 64 1.36 -7.30 -11.61
N LEU A 65 0.37 -6.84 -12.38
CA LEU A 65 0.58 -6.40 -13.75
C LEU A 65 1.04 -4.94 -13.76
N LEU A 66 2.18 -4.65 -14.38
CA LEU A 66 2.62 -3.27 -14.63
C LEU A 66 1.78 -2.67 -15.77
N LEU A 67 1.15 -1.53 -15.51
CA LEU A 67 0.41 -0.74 -16.49
C LEU A 67 1.32 0.37 -17.03
N ASP A 68 1.51 0.42 -18.35
CA ASP A 68 2.18 1.54 -19.02
C ASP A 68 1.14 2.62 -19.34
N ILE A 69 1.17 3.71 -18.59
CA ILE A 69 0.25 4.84 -18.80
C ILE A 69 0.52 5.64 -20.08
N ARG A 70 1.62 5.37 -20.80
CA ARG A 70 1.89 5.94 -22.12
C ARG A 70 1.22 5.14 -23.23
N ASP A 71 0.77 3.92 -22.95
CA ASP A 71 0.03 3.07 -23.86
C ASP A 71 -1.43 2.97 -23.41
N PHE A 72 -2.33 3.60 -24.18
CA PHE A 72 -3.76 3.57 -23.91
C PHE A 72 -4.33 2.14 -23.86
N ASN A 73 -3.71 1.19 -24.58
CA ASN A 73 -4.16 -0.20 -24.60
C ASN A 73 -3.65 -1.01 -23.40
N SER A 74 -2.74 -0.47 -22.58
CA SER A 74 -2.15 -1.21 -21.47
C SER A 74 -3.21 -1.66 -20.45
N LEU A 75 -4.17 -0.79 -20.12
CA LEU A 75 -5.27 -1.13 -19.23
C LEU A 75 -6.23 -2.13 -19.89
N TRP A 76 -6.54 -1.94 -21.18
CA TRP A 76 -7.47 -2.79 -21.91
C TRP A 76 -6.95 -4.22 -22.07
N ASN A 77 -5.65 -4.37 -22.31
CA ASN A 77 -4.97 -5.65 -22.47
C ASN A 77 -4.61 -6.32 -21.13
N SER A 78 -4.90 -5.66 -20.02
CA SER A 78 -4.67 -6.20 -18.68
C SER A 78 -5.87 -7.04 -18.19
N LYS A 79 -5.79 -7.53 -16.95
CA LYS A 79 -6.91 -8.21 -16.27
C LYS A 79 -7.90 -7.22 -15.60
N PHE A 80 -7.95 -5.97 -16.07
CA PHE A 80 -8.84 -4.98 -15.53
C PHE A 80 -10.29 -5.28 -15.92
N ASP A 81 -11.18 -5.26 -14.94
CA ASP A 81 -12.60 -5.50 -15.14
C ASP A 81 -13.42 -4.31 -14.61
N LYS A 82 -13.99 -3.53 -15.53
CA LYS A 82 -14.80 -2.35 -15.23
C LYS A 82 -16.05 -2.64 -14.37
N THR A 83 -16.49 -3.89 -14.27
CA THR A 83 -17.65 -4.28 -13.46
C THR A 83 -17.31 -4.38 -11.97
N HIS A 84 -16.02 -4.47 -11.63
CA HIS A 84 -15.53 -4.53 -10.26
C HIS A 84 -15.19 -3.12 -9.73
N PRO A 85 -15.50 -2.80 -8.47
CA PRO A 85 -15.11 -1.54 -7.88
C PRO A 85 -13.57 -1.43 -7.83
N THR A 86 -13.04 -0.34 -8.40
CA THR A 86 -11.59 -0.09 -8.46
C THR A 86 -11.17 0.82 -7.32
N LYS A 87 -10.11 0.44 -6.61
CA LYS A 87 -9.44 1.32 -5.63
C LYS A 87 -8.08 1.75 -6.17
N ILE A 88 -7.72 3.02 -5.97
CA ILE A 88 -6.38 3.54 -6.27
C ILE A 88 -5.66 3.77 -4.94
N ILE A 89 -4.51 3.14 -4.76
CA ILE A 89 -3.67 3.31 -3.57
C ILE A 89 -2.42 4.05 -3.98
N ILE A 90 -2.18 5.20 -3.34
CA ILE A 90 -0.99 6.01 -3.54
C ILE A 90 -0.28 6.08 -2.19
N HIS A 91 0.95 5.59 -2.13
CA HIS A 91 1.72 5.65 -0.89
C HIS A 91 2.47 6.99 -0.75
N GLY A 92 2.74 7.36 0.49
CA GLY A 92 3.48 8.58 0.84
C GLY A 92 4.91 8.29 1.30
N PHE A 93 5.35 9.07 2.28
CA PHE A 93 6.72 9.11 2.78
C PHE A 93 7.14 7.77 3.36
N GLY A 94 8.23 7.21 2.83
CA GLY A 94 8.75 5.90 3.22
C GLY A 94 7.73 4.77 3.11
N GLY A 95 6.64 4.99 2.37
CA GLY A 95 5.71 3.95 1.98
C GLY A 95 6.23 3.22 0.74
N GLY A 96 5.55 2.15 0.40
CA GLY A 96 5.81 1.39 -0.80
C GLY A 96 4.62 0.52 -1.13
N ARG A 97 4.53 0.06 -2.38
CA ARG A 97 3.47 -0.89 -2.79
C ARG A 97 3.46 -2.17 -1.96
N ASN A 98 4.64 -2.61 -1.47
CA ASN A 98 4.84 -3.84 -0.71
C ASN A 98 4.95 -3.61 0.81
N LEU A 99 4.71 -2.40 1.27
CA LEU A 99 4.77 -2.05 2.69
C LEU A 99 3.37 -1.75 3.20
N ALA A 100 3.09 -2.10 4.45
CA ALA A 100 1.87 -1.69 5.12
C ALA A 100 1.79 -0.14 5.15
N PRO A 101 0.60 0.46 4.97
CA PRO A 101 -0.72 -0.19 4.89
C PRO A 101 -1.13 -0.63 3.47
N SER A 102 -0.29 -0.42 2.44
CA SER A 102 -0.65 -0.71 1.04
C SER A 102 -1.03 -2.18 0.84
N THR A 103 -0.31 -3.09 1.48
CA THR A 103 -0.57 -4.54 1.44
C THR A 103 -1.92 -4.90 2.04
N ASP A 104 -2.28 -4.25 3.14
CA ASP A 104 -3.49 -4.57 3.92
C ASP A 104 -4.73 -4.03 3.20
N LEU A 105 -4.60 -2.89 2.54
CA LEU A 105 -5.66 -2.26 1.74
C LEU A 105 -5.94 -3.00 0.42
N ARG A 106 -4.97 -3.76 -0.09
CA ARG A 106 -5.07 -4.55 -1.34
C ARG A 106 -5.82 -5.86 -1.17
N ASP A 107 -5.95 -6.37 0.05
CA ASP A 107 -6.40 -7.73 0.28
C ASP A 107 -7.83 -7.97 -0.26
N GLY A 108 -7.93 -8.97 -1.14
CA GLY A 108 -9.18 -9.46 -1.70
C GLY A 108 -9.93 -8.51 -2.65
N LYS A 109 -9.32 -7.43 -3.16
CA LYS A 109 -10.01 -6.48 -4.08
C LYS A 109 -9.17 -6.12 -5.30
N MET A 110 -9.85 -5.59 -6.33
CA MET A 110 -9.18 -5.01 -7.49
C MET A 110 -8.63 -3.62 -7.15
N VAL A 111 -7.33 -3.46 -7.27
CA VAL A 111 -6.59 -2.29 -6.82
C VAL A 111 -5.52 -1.90 -7.82
N ILE A 112 -5.45 -0.62 -8.14
CA ILE A 112 -4.30 -0.02 -8.84
C ILE A 112 -3.43 0.63 -7.77
N SER A 113 -2.25 0.05 -7.52
CA SER A 113 -1.25 0.66 -6.63
C SER A 113 -0.34 1.54 -7.47
N VAL A 114 -0.25 2.80 -7.10
CA VAL A 114 0.70 3.73 -7.68
C VAL A 114 1.94 3.75 -6.81
N THR A 115 3.06 3.37 -7.39
CA THR A 115 4.37 3.59 -6.78
C THR A 115 4.76 5.04 -7.07
N THR A 116 4.32 5.93 -6.19
CA THR A 116 4.65 7.36 -6.25
C THR A 116 5.34 7.78 -4.96
N PHE A 117 6.45 8.50 -5.09
CA PHE A 117 7.09 9.15 -3.96
C PHE A 117 6.46 10.53 -3.76
N LEU A 118 5.26 10.56 -3.17
CA LEU A 118 4.37 11.74 -3.14
C LEU A 118 5.02 13.01 -2.54
N TYR A 119 6.14 12.86 -1.83
CA TYR A 119 6.87 13.95 -1.17
C TYR A 119 7.85 14.69 -2.10
N CYS A 120 7.96 14.28 -3.37
CA CYS A 120 8.89 14.89 -4.32
C CYS A 120 8.31 15.07 -5.73
N PHE A 121 6.98 15.05 -5.87
CA PHE A 121 6.31 15.26 -7.15
C PHE A 121 5.49 16.54 -7.15
N ASN A 122 5.86 17.46 -8.04
CA ASN A 122 5.00 18.51 -8.59
C ASN A 122 4.53 18.13 -10.01
N CYS A 123 4.28 16.84 -10.31
CA CYS A 123 3.47 16.46 -11.48
C CYS A 123 2.02 16.48 -10.99
N TYR A 124 1.30 17.58 -11.24
CA TYR A 124 -0.16 17.55 -11.19
C TYR A 124 -0.65 16.68 -12.35
N ILE A 125 -1.57 15.76 -12.06
CA ILE A 125 -2.35 15.03 -13.07
C ILE A 125 -3.32 16.01 -13.72
#